data_AF-A0A6J6M7J5-F1
#
_entry.id   AF-A0A6J6M7J5-F1
#
_cell.length_a   1.000
_cell.length_b   1.000
_cell.length_c   1.000
_cell.angle_alpha   90.00
_cell.angle_beta   90.00
_cell.angle_gamma   90.00
#
_symmetry.space_group_name_H-M   'P 1'
#
loop_
_entity.id
_entity.type
_entity.pdbx_description
1 polymer ?
#
loop_
_entity_poly.entity_id
_entity_poly.type
_entity_poly.pdbx_seq_one_letter_code
_entity_poly.pdbx_strand_id
1 'polypeptide(L)'
;MKYLRADDIVIRGGVLRSPDELLEKLMNAEEIYGLAVLSVFIGRQLTHESLEAALRRICVVGNVRHGKIQIGRVETLTGAGFTFDKDESQGQAINHFHVKFPSPPSKSDASRFILAFIGPIPNPALSGGSDA
;
A
#
# COMPACT_ATOMS: atom_id res chain seq x y z
N MET A 1 15.78 -1.21 12.84
CA MET A 1 14.67 -0.60 12.10
C MET A 1 13.65 -0.07 13.09
N LYS A 2 13.23 1.20 12.97
CA LYS A 2 12.14 1.76 13.79
C LYS A 2 10.87 0.95 13.47
N TYR A 3 10.30 0.32 14.50
CA TYR A 3 9.06 -0.46 14.41
C TYR A 3 7.95 0.36 13.74
N LEU A 4 7.23 -0.28 12.81
CA LEU A 4 5.98 0.26 12.29
C LEU A 4 5.05 0.50 13.49
N ARG A 5 4.48 1.70 13.57
CA ARG A 5 3.47 2.01 14.60
C ARG A 5 2.09 1.66 14.09
N ALA A 6 1.21 1.28 15.01
CA ALA A 6 -0.18 0.94 14.74
C ALA A 6 -0.91 2.01 13.89
N ASP A 7 -0.63 3.28 14.17
CA ASP A 7 -1.23 4.44 13.50
C ASP A 7 -0.51 4.89 12.22
N ASP A 8 0.59 4.24 11.82
CA ASP A 8 1.28 4.59 10.58
C ASP A 8 0.34 4.36 9.37
N ILE A 9 0.37 5.30 8.42
CA ILE A 9 -0.45 5.30 7.21
C ILE A 9 0.13 4.28 6.24
N VAL A 10 -0.73 3.45 5.66
CA VAL A 10 -0.40 2.54 4.57
C VAL A 10 -1.06 3.04 3.29
N ILE A 11 -0.26 3.27 2.25
CA ILE A 11 -0.73 3.70 0.93
C ILE A 11 -0.58 2.56 -0.06
N ARG A 12 -1.66 2.23 -0.76
CA ARG A 12 -1.65 1.34 -1.93
C ARG A 12 -1.95 2.14 -3.19
N GLY A 13 -1.13 1.97 -4.22
CA GLY A 13 -1.37 2.60 -5.52
C GLY A 13 -2.50 1.93 -6.31
N GLY A 14 -3.24 2.73 -7.07
CA GLY A 14 -4.21 2.25 -8.04
C GLY A 14 -5.65 2.15 -7.52
N VAL A 15 -6.55 1.75 -8.41
CA VAL A 15 -8.02 1.74 -8.20
C VAL A 15 -8.60 0.35 -7.96
N LEU A 16 -7.77 -0.68 -7.96
CA LEU A 16 -8.24 -2.06 -7.92
C LEU A 16 -8.95 -2.39 -6.59
N ARG A 17 -10.25 -2.65 -6.67
CA ARG A 17 -11.16 -2.99 -5.56
C ARG A 17 -11.96 -4.28 -5.77
N SER A 18 -11.69 -5.04 -6.84
CA SER A 18 -12.32 -6.34 -7.11
C SER A 18 -11.50 -7.46 -6.44
N PRO A 19 -12.09 -8.29 -5.54
CA PRO A 19 -11.39 -9.41 -4.95
C PRO A 19 -10.93 -10.46 -5.98
N ASP A 20 -11.70 -10.67 -7.04
CA ASP A 20 -11.38 -11.65 -8.09
C ASP A 20 -10.15 -11.20 -8.89
N GLU A 21 -10.15 -9.96 -9.38
CA GLU A 21 -9.00 -9.40 -10.11
C GLU A 21 -7.76 -9.27 -9.21
N LEU A 22 -7.95 -9.03 -7.91
CA LEU A 22 -6.82 -8.99 -6.98
C LEU A 22 -6.23 -10.38 -6.74
N LEU A 23 -7.08 -11.39 -6.60
CA LEU A 23 -6.64 -12.78 -6.47
C LEU A 23 -5.85 -13.21 -7.71
N GLU A 24 -6.35 -12.92 -8.91
CA GLU A 24 -5.64 -13.19 -10.16
C GLU A 24 -4.25 -12.56 -10.17
N LYS A 25 -4.11 -11.29 -9.75
CA LYS A 25 -2.80 -10.63 -9.65
C LYS A 25 -1.87 -11.29 -8.64
N LEU A 26 -2.39 -11.75 -7.50
CA LEU A 26 -1.60 -12.42 -6.48
C LEU A 26 -1.11 -13.79 -6.97
N MET A 27 -1.97 -14.55 -7.63
CA MET A 27 -1.61 -15.84 -8.23
C MET A 27 -0.56 -15.65 -9.34
N ASN A 28 -0.72 -14.64 -10.20
CA ASN A 28 0.27 -14.32 -11.23
C ASN A 28 1.62 -13.90 -10.63
N ALA A 29 1.61 -13.13 -9.54
CA ALA A 29 2.85 -12.76 -8.84
C ALA A 29 3.53 -13.97 -8.21
N GLU A 30 2.76 -14.89 -7.63
CA GLU A 30 3.27 -16.15 -7.09
C GLU A 30 3.88 -17.04 -8.18
N GLU A 31 3.25 -17.15 -9.35
CA GLU A 31 3.78 -17.92 -10.47
C GLU A 31 5.08 -17.33 -11.03
N ILE A 32 5.16 -16.00 -11.19
CA ILE A 32 6.31 -15.33 -11.82
C ILE A 32 7.48 -15.18 -10.83
N TYR A 33 7.19 -14.84 -9.58
CA TYR A 33 8.20 -14.44 -8.59
C TYR A 33 8.33 -15.41 -7.41
N GLY A 34 7.51 -16.47 -7.36
CA GLY A 34 7.47 -17.43 -6.25
C GLY A 34 6.81 -16.90 -4.98
N LEU A 35 6.21 -15.70 -5.00
CA LEU A 35 5.65 -15.03 -3.82
C LEU A 35 4.37 -14.25 -4.15
N ALA A 36 3.31 -14.49 -3.38
CA ALA A 36 2.08 -13.70 -3.40
C ALA A 36 2.23 -12.44 -2.52
N VAL A 37 2.74 -11.35 -3.11
CA VAL A 37 2.97 -10.09 -2.39
C VAL A 37 2.38 -8.89 -3.12
N LEU A 38 2.01 -7.85 -2.38
CA LEU A 38 1.59 -6.56 -2.93
C LEU A 38 2.37 -5.40 -2.33
N SER A 39 2.82 -4.50 -3.21
CA SER A 39 3.52 -3.28 -2.81
C SER A 39 2.60 -2.29 -2.12
N VAL A 40 3.07 -1.75 -1.00
CA VAL A 40 2.48 -0.64 -0.26
C VAL A 40 3.56 0.34 0.18
N PHE A 41 3.16 1.55 0.56
CA PHE A 41 4.05 2.60 1.03
C PHE A 41 3.63 3.05 2.41
N ILE A 42 4.52 2.93 3.40
CA ILE A 42 4.17 3.14 4.81
C ILE A 42 4.87 4.36 5.38
N GLY A 43 4.12 5.26 6.00
CA GLY A 43 4.73 6.41 6.65
C GLY A 43 3.87 6.99 7.76
N ARG A 44 4.53 7.73 8.64
CA ARG A 44 3.90 8.39 9.78
C ARG A 44 3.34 9.75 9.41
N GLN A 45 2.19 10.12 9.95
CA GLN A 45 1.74 11.51 10.00
C GLN A 45 2.45 12.23 11.15
N LEU A 46 3.11 13.36 10.87
CA LEU A 46 3.77 14.16 11.90
C LEU A 46 2.74 14.96 12.71
N THR A 47 3.04 15.27 13.97
CA THR A 47 2.09 15.90 14.92
C THR A 47 1.49 17.22 14.43
N HIS A 48 2.21 17.98 13.60
CA HIS A 48 1.78 19.28 13.08
C HIS A 48 1.41 19.23 11.57
N GLU A 49 1.29 18.03 11.02
CA GLU A 49 1.03 17.81 9.60
C GLU A 49 -0.42 17.41 9.37
N SER A 50 -1.08 18.04 8.39
CA SER A 50 -2.41 17.59 7.97
C SER A 50 -2.33 16.20 7.33
N LEU A 51 -3.46 15.48 7.31
CA LEU A 51 -3.50 14.16 6.66
C LEU A 51 -3.10 14.26 5.17
N GLU A 52 -3.58 15.28 4.47
CA GLU A 52 -3.25 15.51 3.06
C GLU A 52 -1.76 15.73 2.83
N ALA A 53 -1.11 16.55 3.67
CA ALA A 53 0.34 16.77 3.59
C ALA A 53 1.13 15.48 3.85
N ALA A 54 0.68 14.67 4.83
CA ALA A 54 1.29 13.37 5.11
C ALA A 54 1.16 12.42 3.92
N LEU A 55 -0.04 12.31 3.34
CA LEU A 55 -0.29 11.48 2.16
C LEU A 55 0.57 11.91 0.97
N ARG A 56 0.63 13.22 0.68
CA ARG A 56 1.49 13.77 -0.37
C ARG A 56 2.95 13.41 -0.14
N ARG A 57 3.48 13.63 1.06
CA ARG A 57 4.87 13.33 1.40
C ARG A 57 5.19 11.84 1.27
N ILE A 58 4.32 10.95 1.78
CA ILE A 58 4.51 9.50 1.68
C ILE A 58 4.51 9.06 0.21
N CYS A 59 3.60 9.59 -0.61
CA CYS A 59 3.54 9.31 -2.04
C CYS A 59 4.79 9.80 -2.80
N VAL A 60 5.29 11.00 -2.49
CA VAL A 60 6.51 11.55 -3.10
C VAL A 60 7.73 10.70 -2.72
N VAL A 61 7.93 10.44 -1.42
CA VAL A 61 9.05 9.62 -0.93
C VAL A 61 8.99 8.21 -1.51
N GLY A 62 7.78 7.65 -1.62
CA GLY A 62 7.53 6.33 -2.19
C GLY A 62 7.59 6.26 -3.71
N ASN A 63 7.76 7.38 -4.41
CA ASN A 63 7.64 7.46 -5.88
C ASN A 63 6.34 6.79 -6.39
N VAL A 64 5.20 7.05 -5.73
CA VAL A 64 3.91 6.44 -6.06
C VAL A 64 3.37 7.07 -7.35
N ARG A 65 3.52 6.37 -8.48
CA ARG A 65 3.17 6.88 -9.82
C ARG A 65 1.69 6.76 -10.20
N HIS A 66 0.89 6.08 -9.39
CA HIS A 66 -0.53 5.86 -9.69
C HIS A 66 -1.33 7.15 -9.54
N GLY A 67 -2.24 7.45 -10.47
CA GLY A 67 -3.11 8.64 -10.40
C GLY A 67 -4.09 8.66 -9.23
N LYS A 68 -4.40 7.48 -8.67
CA LYS A 68 -5.24 7.31 -7.49
C LYS A 68 -4.57 6.39 -6.47
N ILE A 69 -4.91 6.59 -5.21
CA ILE A 69 -4.39 5.82 -4.07
C ILE A 69 -5.51 5.33 -3.17
N GLN A 70 -5.23 4.29 -2.41
CA GLN A 70 -6.07 3.77 -1.34
C GLN A 70 -5.30 3.89 -0.02
N ILE A 71 -5.99 4.17 1.07
CA ILE A 71 -5.39 4.53 2.36
C ILE A 71 -5.84 3.53 3.42
N GLY A 72 -4.89 3.00 4.18
CA GLY A 72 -5.13 2.14 5.34
C GLY A 72 -4.26 2.56 6.52
N ARG A 73 -4.33 1.78 7.60
CA ARG A 73 -3.46 1.89 8.77
C ARG A 73 -2.80 0.55 9.04
N VAL A 74 -1.60 0.58 9.63
CA VAL A 74 -0.87 -0.64 10.00
C VAL A 74 -1.72 -1.52 10.92
N GLU A 75 -2.41 -0.93 11.91
CA GLU A 75 -3.29 -1.68 12.82
C GLU A 75 -4.45 -2.38 12.10
N THR A 76 -5.05 -1.76 11.09
CA THR A 76 -6.17 -2.35 10.35
C THR A 76 -5.71 -3.56 9.54
N LEU A 77 -4.55 -3.44 8.87
CA LEU A 77 -4.00 -4.54 8.08
C LEU A 77 -3.49 -5.68 8.96
N THR A 78 -2.76 -5.37 10.03
CA THR A 78 -2.30 -6.40 10.99
C THR A 78 -3.45 -7.08 11.71
N GLY A 79 -4.49 -6.33 12.11
CA GLY A 79 -5.72 -6.90 12.66
C GLY A 79 -6.49 -7.79 11.67
N ALA A 80 -6.35 -7.55 10.36
CA ALA A 80 -6.87 -8.41 9.31
C ALA A 80 -5.98 -9.63 9.00
N GLY A 81 -4.85 -9.78 9.71
CA GLY A 81 -3.94 -10.93 9.60
C GLY A 81 -2.75 -10.72 8.64
N PHE A 82 -2.53 -9.51 8.13
CA PHE A 82 -1.43 -9.23 7.19
C PHE A 82 -0.14 -8.84 7.90
N THR A 83 0.99 -9.23 7.30
CA THR A 83 2.34 -8.82 7.73
C THR A 83 3.04 -8.01 6.65
N PHE A 84 3.97 -7.16 7.08
CA PHE A 84 4.74 -6.29 6.20
C PHE A 84 6.22 -6.69 6.19
N ASP A 85 6.78 -6.81 5.00
CA ASP A 85 8.21 -6.91 4.77
C ASP A 85 8.71 -5.62 4.14
N LYS A 86 9.81 -5.08 4.66
CA LYS A 86 10.44 -3.94 3.99
C LYS A 86 11.12 -4.43 2.72
N ASP A 87 10.90 -3.74 1.60
CA ASP A 87 11.67 -4.03 0.39
C ASP A 87 13.05 -3.36 0.52
N GLU A 88 14.09 -4.17 0.68
CA GLU A 88 15.49 -3.73 0.79
C GLU A 88 16.24 -3.83 -0.55
N SER A 89 15.52 -4.13 -1.64
CA SER A 89 16.10 -4.20 -2.98
C SER A 89 16.66 -2.84 -3.42
N GLN A 90 17.77 -2.87 -4.16
CA GLN A 90 18.42 -1.66 -4.66
C GLN A 90 17.47 -0.83 -5.53
N GLY A 91 17.41 0.48 -5.26
CA GLY A 91 16.55 1.42 -5.99
C GLY A 91 15.13 1.56 -5.46
N GLN A 92 14.73 0.77 -4.46
CA GLN A 92 13.41 0.92 -3.83
C GLN A 92 13.37 2.07 -2.84
N ALA A 93 12.19 2.69 -2.73
CA ALA A 93 11.98 3.77 -1.80
C ALA A 93 12.09 3.28 -0.35
N ILE A 94 12.61 4.11 0.56
CA ILE A 94 12.80 3.75 1.98
C ILE A 94 11.51 3.33 2.69
N ASN A 95 10.36 3.78 2.18
CA ASN A 95 9.04 3.50 2.71
C ASN A 95 8.28 2.46 1.89
N HIS A 96 8.92 1.75 0.95
CA HIS A 96 8.31 0.67 0.17
C HIS A 96 8.34 -0.64 0.96
N PHE A 97 7.18 -1.27 1.07
CA PHE A 97 6.98 -2.53 1.76
C PHE A 97 6.16 -3.47 0.89
N HIS A 98 6.29 -4.76 1.15
CA HIS A 98 5.43 -5.82 0.64
C HIS A 98 4.48 -6.30 1.73
N VAL A 99 3.20 -6.40 1.39
CA VAL A 99 2.23 -7.15 2.18
C VAL A 99 2.26 -8.59 1.72
N LYS A 100 2.50 -9.52 2.64
CA LYS A 100 2.51 -10.96 2.37
C LYS A 100 1.12 -11.56 2.44
N PHE A 101 0.83 -12.44 1.49
CA PHE A 101 -0.36 -13.27 1.48
C PHE A 101 0.02 -14.74 1.77
N PRO A 102 -0.93 -15.55 2.27
CA PRO A 102 -0.78 -16.99 2.25
C PRO A 102 -0.46 -17.51 0.84
N SER A 103 0.23 -18.64 0.78
CA SER A 103 0.56 -19.36 -0.46
C SER A 103 -0.15 -20.73 -0.42
N PRO A 104 -1.15 -20.99 -1.28
CA PRO A 104 -1.70 -20.07 -2.27
C PRO A 104 -2.62 -18.99 -1.63
N PRO A 105 -2.78 -17.82 -2.27
CA PRO A 105 -3.71 -16.79 -1.82
C PRO A 105 -5.16 -17.23 -2.07
N SER A 106 -6.09 -16.77 -1.22
CA SER A 106 -7.53 -17.02 -1.41
C SER A 106 -8.31 -15.75 -1.75
N LYS A 107 -9.53 -15.92 -2.30
CA LYS A 107 -10.47 -14.81 -2.50
C LYS A 107 -10.84 -14.11 -1.18
N SER A 108 -10.86 -14.86 -0.07
CA SER A 108 -11.08 -14.28 1.25
C SER A 108 -9.93 -13.37 1.68
N ASP A 109 -8.67 -13.73 1.37
CA ASP A 109 -7.52 -12.87 1.63
C ASP A 109 -7.60 -11.59 0.81
N ALA A 110 -7.89 -11.70 -0.48
CA ALA A 110 -8.09 -10.55 -1.37
C ALA A 110 -9.20 -9.61 -0.85
N SER A 111 -10.32 -10.19 -0.41
CA SER A 111 -11.45 -9.42 0.16
C SER A 111 -11.06 -8.70 1.45
N ARG A 112 -10.42 -9.39 2.41
CA ARG A 112 -9.92 -8.78 3.65
C ARG A 112 -8.94 -7.66 3.37
N PHE A 113 -8.04 -7.87 2.41
CA PHE A 113 -7.05 -6.87 2.02
C PHE A 113 -7.72 -5.62 1.47
N ILE A 114 -8.68 -5.75 0.56
CA ILE A 114 -9.43 -4.60 0.00
C ILE A 114 -10.18 -3.85 1.11
N LEU A 115 -10.85 -4.58 2.01
CA LEU A 115 -11.61 -3.96 3.11
C LEU A 115 -10.73 -3.20 4.11
N ALA A 116 -9.43 -3.51 4.20
CA ALA A 116 -8.49 -2.80 5.06
C ALA A 116 -8.11 -1.38 4.57
N PHE A 117 -8.59 -0.98 3.38
CA PHE A 117 -8.33 0.35 2.82
C PHE A 117 -9.61 1.12 2.50
N ILE A 118 -9.54 2.44 2.67
CA ILE A 118 -10.48 3.45 2.18
C ILE A 118 -10.04 4.03 0.83
N GLY A 119 -10.98 4.65 0.11
CA GLY A 119 -10.77 5.20 -1.23
C GLY A 119 -11.25 4.25 -2.34
N PRO A 120 -10.75 4.39 -3.58
CA PRO A 120 -9.59 5.21 -3.98
C PRO A 120 -9.87 6.71 -4.03
N ILE A 121 -8.86 7.53 -3.72
CA ILE A 121 -8.86 9.00 -3.85
C ILE A 121 -7.78 9.46 -4.85
N PRO A 122 -7.83 10.69 -5.39
CA PRO A 122 -6.73 11.25 -6.18
C PRO A 122 -5.41 11.23 -5.43
N ASN A 123 -4.31 10.93 -6.12
CA ASN A 123 -2.97 10.94 -5.52
C ASN A 123 -2.51 12.39 -5.25
N PRO A 124 -2.35 12.82 -3.98
CA PRO A 124 -1.98 14.21 -3.66
C PRO A 124 -0.58 14.61 -4.16
N ALA A 125 0.29 13.65 -4.49
CA ALA A 125 1.59 13.93 -5.09
C ALA A 125 1.49 14.33 -6.57
N LEU A 126 0.42 13.96 -7.26
CA LEU A 126 0.20 14.25 -8.68
C LEU A 126 -0.86 15.34 -8.92
N SER A 127 -1.62 15.70 -7.89
CA SER A 127 -2.77 16.62 -7.97
C SER A 127 -2.38 18.11 -8.08
N GLY A 128 -1.10 18.43 -8.24
CA GLY A 128 -0.58 19.80 -8.38
C GLY A 128 0.08 20.09 -9.73
N GLY A 129 -0.15 19.23 -10.73
CA GLY A 129 0.38 19.36 -12.09
C GLY A 129 -0.74 19.49 -13.11
N SER A 130 -1.53 20.56 -13.02
CA SER A 130 -2.32 21.07 -14.14
C SER A 130 -2.13 22.58 -14.16
N ASP A 131 -1.41 23.03 -15.20
CA ASP A 131 -1.12 24.40 -15.65
C ASP A 131 0.30 24.93 -15.36
N ALA A 132 1.25 24.43 -16.17
CA ALA A 132 2.37 25.18 -16.73
C ALA A 132 2.64 24.69 -18.16
#